data_AF-A0A1D2M8F8-F1
#
_entry.id   AF-A0A1D2M8F8-F1
#
_cell.length_a   1.000
_cell.length_b   1.000
_cell.length_c   1.000
_cell.angle_alpha   90.00
_cell.angle_beta   90.00
_cell.angle_gamma   90.00
#
_symmetry.space_group_name_H-M   'P 1'
#
loop_
_entity.id
_entity.type
_entity.pdbx_description
1 polymer ?
#
loop_
_entity_poly.entity_id
_entity_poly.type
_entity_poly.pdbx_seq_one_letter_code
_entity_poly.pdbx_strand_id
1 'polypeptide(L)'
;MSMVFDESLHFTSDNSFGGSGMEGSLPGVLQTANFQNSPTGLFNRLREVQPDMPTMAMEFWAGWYSHWGDAKQGGTTPEFMASVLEEILGTWNASVNFYMFFGGTNYAFMAGGNTRGDPPYIDADVTSYDYDAPLSEAGDYTRKYDLAADLIARYAIPQLRKPQRPAESTKAAYPTLGLQRYLTYSDIIDKIPSSSKFQLEKPVSMENLPMNGDSGQGFGYIIYRKNVFIAPNDDSSFRGSWPRDIGFLLVDGELVQDGMTCG
;
A
#
# COMPACT_ATOMS: atom_id res chain seq x y z
N MET A 1 20.86 -5.11 -34.59
CA MET A 1 20.41 -6.11 -33.59
C MET A 1 18.91 -5.92 -33.45
N SER A 2 18.10 -6.66 -34.22
CA SER A 2 16.64 -6.56 -34.09
C SER A 2 16.26 -7.20 -32.76
N MET A 3 15.74 -6.42 -31.82
CA MET A 3 15.02 -6.99 -30.69
C MET A 3 13.79 -7.69 -31.28
N VAL A 4 13.87 -9.01 -31.35
CA VAL A 4 12.67 -9.85 -31.51
C VAL A 4 11.99 -9.76 -30.16
N PHE A 5 11.02 -8.86 -30.03
CA PHE A 5 10.11 -8.93 -28.89
C PHE A 5 9.37 -10.26 -28.99
N ASP A 6 9.35 -11.00 -27.87
CA ASP A 6 8.54 -12.19 -27.66
C ASP A 6 7.07 -11.93 -28.05
N GLU A 7 6.28 -12.96 -28.36
CA GLU A 7 4.85 -12.85 -28.78
C GLU A 7 3.92 -12.29 -27.68
N SER A 8 4.49 -11.72 -26.61
CA SER A 8 3.80 -11.16 -25.45
C SER A 8 3.32 -9.73 -25.71
N LEU A 9 2.08 -9.42 -25.30
CA LEU A 9 1.55 -8.06 -25.34
C LEU A 9 2.17 -7.20 -24.23
N HIS A 10 2.90 -6.16 -24.62
CA HIS A 10 3.41 -5.15 -23.69
C HIS A 10 2.45 -3.96 -23.59
N PHE A 11 2.30 -3.39 -22.39
CA PHE A 11 1.48 -2.21 -22.14
C PHE A 11 2.07 -1.31 -21.04
N THR A 12 1.65 -0.05 -21.02
CA THR A 12 1.88 0.92 -19.92
C THR A 12 0.55 1.35 -19.33
N SER A 13 0.52 1.83 -18.08
CA SER A 13 -0.71 2.30 -17.46
C SER A 13 -0.53 3.57 -16.63
N ASP A 14 -1.41 4.53 -16.84
CA ASP A 14 -1.29 5.88 -16.28
C ASP A 14 -2.66 6.42 -15.82
N ASN A 15 -2.67 7.23 -14.76
CA ASN A 15 -3.88 7.83 -14.18
C ASN A 15 -4.08 9.31 -14.54
N SER A 16 -3.11 9.93 -15.20
CA SER A 16 -3.22 11.29 -15.68
C SER A 16 -2.47 11.44 -17.00
N PHE A 17 -3.12 12.12 -17.94
CA PHE A 17 -2.53 12.47 -19.23
C PHE A 17 -2.19 13.98 -19.26
N GLY A 18 -1.56 14.50 -18.19
CA GLY A 18 -1.13 15.89 -18.13
C GLY A 18 -0.12 16.26 -19.22
N GLY A 19 -0.10 17.52 -19.66
CA GLY A 19 0.80 17.97 -20.74
C GLY A 19 0.46 17.34 -22.10
N SER A 20 1.43 16.68 -22.74
CA SER A 20 1.19 15.86 -23.96
C SER A 20 0.49 14.53 -23.66
N GLY A 21 0.34 14.15 -22.39
CA GLY A 21 -0.36 12.94 -21.97
C GLY A 21 0.39 11.64 -22.25
N MET A 22 1.72 11.68 -22.23
CA MET A 22 2.57 10.60 -22.77
C MET A 22 3.87 10.36 -21.97
N GLU A 23 4.08 10.98 -20.79
CA GLU A 23 5.37 10.86 -20.08
C GLU A 23 5.67 9.43 -19.61
N GLY A 24 4.63 8.66 -19.24
CA GLY A 24 4.74 7.23 -18.92
C GLY A 24 4.62 6.30 -20.14
N SER A 25 4.38 6.84 -21.33
CA SER A 25 4.12 6.04 -22.54
C SER A 25 5.39 5.69 -23.32
N LEU A 26 5.31 4.63 -24.12
CA LEU A 26 6.37 4.23 -25.05
C LEU A 26 5.83 4.08 -26.48
N PRO A 27 6.57 4.52 -27.52
CA PRO A 27 6.15 4.35 -28.90
C PRO A 27 5.87 2.89 -29.26
N GLY A 28 4.69 2.61 -29.81
CA GLY A 28 4.28 1.27 -30.24
C GLY A 28 3.85 0.32 -29.10
N VAL A 29 3.80 0.80 -27.86
CA VAL A 29 3.32 0.03 -26.70
C VAL A 29 1.88 0.44 -26.37
N LEU A 30 1.01 -0.54 -26.08
CA LEU A 30 -0.38 -0.28 -25.70
C LEU A 30 -0.43 0.58 -24.43
N GLN A 31 -1.24 1.64 -24.45
CA GLN A 31 -1.50 2.44 -23.25
C GLN A 31 -2.84 2.07 -22.62
N THR A 32 -2.90 2.06 -21.30
CA THR A 32 -4.11 1.81 -20.54
C THR A 32 -4.34 2.88 -19.49
N ALA A 33 -5.56 2.99 -18.98
CA ALA A 33 -5.94 4.05 -18.04
C ALA A 33 -6.22 3.50 -16.64
N ASN A 34 -5.89 4.32 -15.64
CA ASN A 34 -6.13 4.06 -14.22
C ASN A 34 -7.05 5.14 -13.64
N PHE A 35 -8.15 4.76 -12.99
CA PHE A 35 -9.09 5.72 -12.40
C PHE A 35 -10.11 5.06 -11.46
N GLN A 36 -10.68 5.86 -10.56
CA GLN A 36 -11.84 5.47 -9.74
C GLN A 36 -13.17 5.88 -10.38
N ASN A 37 -13.17 6.95 -11.18
CA ASN A 37 -14.38 7.56 -11.71
C ASN A 37 -14.11 8.28 -13.04
N SER A 38 -15.18 8.74 -13.69
CA SER A 38 -15.12 9.61 -14.88
C SER A 38 -14.29 9.02 -16.04
N PRO A 39 -14.54 7.77 -16.49
CA PRO A 39 -13.72 7.07 -17.49
C PRO A 39 -13.67 7.82 -18.82
N THR A 40 -14.73 8.56 -19.16
CA THR A 40 -14.91 9.22 -20.46
C THR A 40 -13.74 10.10 -20.89
N GLY A 41 -13.14 10.87 -19.98
CA GLY A 41 -12.02 11.75 -20.33
C GLY A 41 -10.78 10.96 -20.75
N LEU A 42 -10.39 9.97 -19.92
CA LEU A 42 -9.20 9.16 -20.14
C LEU A 42 -9.37 8.23 -21.35
N PHE A 43 -10.55 7.64 -21.54
CA PHE A 43 -10.81 6.76 -22.69
C PHE A 43 -10.91 7.51 -24.02
N ASN A 44 -11.47 8.73 -24.05
CA ASN A 44 -11.35 9.58 -25.25
C ASN A 44 -9.87 9.82 -25.58
N ARG A 45 -9.06 10.14 -24.57
CA ARG A 45 -7.63 10.38 -24.78
C ARG A 45 -6.91 9.15 -25.34
N LEU A 46 -7.19 7.96 -24.81
CA LEU A 46 -6.65 6.72 -25.39
C LEU A 46 -7.04 6.57 -26.86
N ARG A 47 -8.29 6.81 -27.23
CA ARG A 47 -8.71 6.75 -28.65
C ARG A 47 -8.07 7.81 -29.53
N GLU A 48 -7.70 8.97 -28.99
CA GLU A 48 -6.97 10.00 -29.76
C GLU A 48 -5.52 9.59 -30.04
N VAL A 49 -4.82 9.04 -29.03
CA VAL A 49 -3.37 8.75 -29.13
C VAL A 49 -3.08 7.37 -29.71
N GLN A 50 -4.02 6.44 -29.61
CA GLN A 50 -3.91 5.06 -30.12
C GLN A 50 -5.25 4.56 -30.70
N PRO A 51 -5.78 5.21 -31.76
CA PRO A 51 -7.13 4.97 -32.29
C PRO A 51 -7.41 3.52 -32.70
N ASP A 52 -6.38 2.79 -33.12
CA ASP A 52 -6.49 1.41 -33.61
C ASP A 52 -6.23 0.36 -32.51
N MET A 53 -5.98 0.79 -31.27
CA MET A 53 -5.68 -0.09 -30.13
C MET A 53 -6.88 -0.27 -29.20
N PRO A 54 -6.98 -1.40 -28.47
CA PRO A 54 -8.06 -1.62 -27.52
C PRO A 54 -8.06 -0.58 -26.39
N THR A 55 -9.26 -0.21 -25.94
CA THR A 55 -9.43 0.63 -24.74
C THR A 55 -9.52 -0.26 -23.50
N MET A 56 -8.71 0.03 -22.48
CA MET A 56 -8.71 -0.74 -21.24
C MET A 56 -8.51 0.15 -20.01
N ALA A 57 -9.34 -0.08 -18.99
CA ALA A 57 -9.08 0.33 -17.62
C ALA A 57 -8.19 -0.74 -16.95
N MET A 58 -6.91 -0.44 -16.78
CA MET A 58 -5.97 -1.38 -16.15
C MET A 58 -6.02 -1.31 -14.63
N GLU A 59 -6.34 -0.15 -14.07
CA GLU A 59 -6.73 -0.04 -12.68
C GLU A 59 -8.06 0.69 -12.59
N PHE A 60 -9.15 -0.07 -12.52
CA PHE A 60 -10.41 0.44 -12.03
C PHE A 60 -10.39 0.40 -10.51
N TRP A 61 -10.18 1.54 -9.86
CA TRP A 61 -10.08 1.66 -8.41
C TRP A 61 -11.45 1.43 -7.75
N ALA A 62 -11.77 0.17 -7.42
CA ALA A 62 -13.08 -0.24 -6.92
C ALA A 62 -13.36 0.24 -5.48
N GLY A 63 -12.32 0.62 -4.75
CA GLY A 63 -12.35 1.26 -3.45
C GLY A 63 -11.10 2.11 -3.26
N TRP A 64 -10.55 2.17 -2.03
CA TRP A 64 -9.30 2.89 -1.73
C TRP A 64 -8.64 2.35 -0.47
N TYR A 65 -7.33 2.57 -0.33
CA TYR A 65 -6.58 2.24 0.88
C TYR A 65 -6.83 3.28 2.00
N SER A 66 -6.29 3.03 3.19
CA SER A 66 -6.45 3.90 4.36
C SER A 66 -5.16 4.06 5.13
N HIS A 67 -5.01 5.22 5.75
CA HIS A 67 -3.87 5.57 6.59
C HIS A 67 -4.23 5.47 8.07
N TRP A 68 -3.22 5.23 8.90
CA TRP A 68 -3.40 5.35 10.35
C TRP A 68 -3.81 6.77 10.71
N GLY A 69 -4.91 6.91 11.46
CA GLY A 69 -5.45 8.21 11.87
C GLY A 69 -6.56 8.75 10.96
N ASP A 70 -6.86 8.08 9.85
CA ASP A 70 -8.02 8.43 9.02
C ASP A 70 -9.33 8.32 9.81
N ALA A 71 -10.23 9.28 9.60
CA ALA A 71 -11.53 9.32 10.27
C ALA A 71 -12.48 8.20 9.80
N LYS A 72 -12.24 7.65 8.60
CA LYS A 72 -13.03 6.58 7.99
C LYS A 72 -12.18 5.81 6.98
N GLN A 73 -12.55 4.57 6.74
CA GLN A 73 -12.00 3.79 5.63
C GLN A 73 -12.21 4.51 4.29
N GLY A 74 -11.20 4.41 3.42
CA GLY A 74 -11.23 4.92 2.06
C GLY A 74 -12.13 4.06 1.16
N GLY A 75 -12.72 4.67 0.13
CA GLY A 75 -13.54 3.95 -0.84
C GLY A 75 -14.79 4.71 -1.29
N THR A 76 -15.70 3.98 -1.92
CA THR A 76 -16.93 4.52 -2.54
C THR A 76 -18.11 3.58 -2.31
N THR A 77 -19.33 4.09 -2.47
CA THR A 77 -20.51 3.24 -2.29
C THR A 77 -20.57 2.13 -3.37
N PRO A 78 -21.18 0.98 -3.08
CA PRO A 78 -21.35 -0.08 -4.07
C PRO A 78 -22.05 0.39 -5.36
N GLU A 79 -23.05 1.28 -5.24
CA GLU A 79 -23.79 1.84 -6.37
C GLU A 79 -22.91 2.74 -7.24
N PHE A 80 -22.03 3.53 -6.62
CA PHE A 80 -21.12 4.40 -7.37
C PHE A 80 -20.14 3.55 -8.19
N MET A 81 -19.47 2.58 -7.56
CA MET A 81 -18.58 1.63 -8.25
C MET A 81 -19.32 0.93 -9.40
N ALA A 82 -20.53 0.43 -9.16
CA ALA A 82 -21.34 -0.24 -10.17
C ALA A 82 -21.68 0.69 -11.36
N SER A 83 -21.98 1.97 -11.10
CA SER A 83 -22.26 2.95 -12.16
C SER A 83 -21.06 3.22 -13.06
N VAL A 84 -19.85 3.28 -12.49
CA VAL A 84 -18.61 3.46 -13.24
C VAL A 84 -18.30 2.20 -14.06
N LEU A 85 -18.48 1.02 -13.47
CA LEU A 85 -18.29 -0.25 -14.18
C LEU A 85 -19.27 -0.42 -15.35
N GLU A 86 -20.54 -0.02 -15.19
CA GLU A 86 -21.52 -0.01 -16.28
C GLU A 86 -21.07 0.93 -17.41
N GLU A 87 -20.51 2.10 -17.10
CA GLU A 87 -19.98 3.01 -18.12
C GLU A 87 -18.80 2.38 -18.88
N ILE A 88 -17.85 1.73 -18.18
CA ILE A 88 -16.70 1.04 -18.79
C ILE A 88 -17.17 -0.07 -19.75
N LEU A 89 -18.05 -0.95 -19.28
CA LEU A 89 -18.48 -2.14 -20.03
C LEU A 89 -19.51 -1.80 -21.11
N GLY A 90 -20.54 -1.02 -20.78
CA GLY A 90 -21.69 -0.78 -21.64
C GLY A 90 -21.53 0.38 -22.61
N THR A 91 -20.97 1.50 -22.13
CA THR A 91 -20.78 2.70 -22.99
C THR A 91 -19.50 2.60 -23.79
N TRP A 92 -18.40 2.21 -23.14
CA TRP A 92 -17.08 2.22 -23.77
C TRP A 92 -16.70 0.92 -24.45
N ASN A 93 -17.38 -0.19 -24.11
CA ASN A 93 -17.00 -1.54 -24.53
C ASN A 93 -15.50 -1.80 -24.28
N ALA A 94 -15.01 -1.32 -23.13
CA ALA A 94 -13.61 -1.37 -22.76
C ALA A 94 -13.32 -2.60 -21.87
N SER A 95 -12.10 -3.10 -21.96
CA SER A 95 -11.61 -4.10 -21.00
C SER A 95 -11.39 -3.45 -19.63
N VAL A 96 -11.48 -4.24 -18.56
CA VAL A 96 -11.36 -3.73 -17.18
C VAL A 96 -10.61 -4.71 -16.30
N ASN A 97 -9.75 -4.16 -15.45
CA ASN A 97 -9.13 -4.87 -14.33
C ASN A 97 -9.46 -4.15 -13.01
N PHE A 98 -9.95 -4.90 -12.03
CA PHE A 98 -10.35 -4.36 -10.73
C PHE A 98 -9.13 -4.17 -9.84
N TYR A 99 -8.92 -2.95 -9.38
CA TYR A 99 -7.92 -2.63 -8.37
C TYR A 99 -8.63 -2.13 -7.10
N MET A 100 -8.69 -2.88 -6.01
CA MET A 100 -8.48 -4.31 -5.91
C MET A 100 -9.81 -5.04 -6.09
N PHE A 101 -9.78 -6.25 -6.66
CA PHE A 101 -10.90 -7.19 -6.54
C PHE A 101 -10.95 -7.83 -5.14
N PHE A 102 -9.78 -8.16 -4.62
CA PHE A 102 -9.51 -8.62 -3.27
C PHE A 102 -8.16 -8.04 -2.87
N GLY A 103 -8.11 -7.24 -1.80
CA GLY A 103 -6.87 -6.60 -1.36
C GLY A 103 -6.12 -7.42 -0.30
N GLY A 104 -6.80 -7.88 0.75
CA GLY A 104 -6.22 -8.75 1.77
C GLY A 104 -5.53 -7.98 2.90
N THR A 105 -4.31 -8.38 3.27
CA THR A 105 -3.62 -7.87 4.46
C THR A 105 -2.14 -7.60 4.19
N ASN A 106 -1.66 -6.44 4.64
CA ASN A 106 -0.24 -6.09 4.68
C ASN A 106 0.40 -6.71 5.94
N TYR A 107 0.80 -7.99 5.88
CA TYR A 107 1.42 -8.65 7.02
C TYR A 107 2.80 -8.08 7.38
N ALA A 108 3.16 -8.22 8.66
CA ALA A 108 4.45 -7.78 9.20
C ALA A 108 4.74 -6.30 8.89
N PHE A 109 5.86 -5.99 8.23
CA PHE A 109 6.31 -4.64 7.89
C PHE A 109 6.13 -4.31 6.40
N MET A 110 5.14 -4.94 5.74
CA MET A 110 4.92 -4.80 4.30
C MET A 110 3.96 -3.67 3.93
N ALA A 111 3.37 -2.98 4.91
CA ALA A 111 2.53 -1.82 4.66
C ALA A 111 3.35 -0.68 4.04
N GLY A 112 2.73 0.06 3.11
CA GLY A 112 3.33 1.23 2.49
C GLY A 112 3.16 2.49 3.32
N GLY A 113 3.48 3.62 2.69
CA GLY A 113 3.20 4.94 3.22
C GLY A 113 3.36 6.00 2.13
N ASN A 114 2.63 7.10 2.29
CA ASN A 114 2.66 8.22 1.36
C ASN A 114 3.22 9.46 2.03
N THR A 115 4.02 10.24 1.31
CA THR A 115 4.47 11.54 1.81
C THR A 115 3.35 12.56 1.67
N ARG A 116 3.02 13.27 2.74
CA ARG A 116 2.07 14.39 2.70
C ARG A 116 2.81 15.72 2.80
N GLY A 117 2.91 16.43 1.67
CA GLY A 117 3.63 17.70 1.63
C GLY A 117 5.16 17.52 1.72
N ASP A 118 5.83 18.41 2.44
CA ASP A 118 7.29 18.36 2.57
C ASP A 118 7.72 17.24 3.53
N PRO A 119 8.83 16.53 3.24
CA PRO A 119 9.41 15.61 4.20
C PRO A 119 9.61 16.28 5.57
N PRO A 120 9.31 15.59 6.68
CA PRO A 120 9.30 14.13 6.80
C PRO A 120 7.93 13.51 7.12
N TYR A 121 6.82 14.17 6.78
CA TYR A 121 5.47 13.64 7.05
C TYR A 121 5.14 12.44 6.16
N ILE A 122 4.91 11.28 6.78
CA ILE A 122 4.46 10.06 6.13
C ILE A 122 3.12 9.64 6.74
N ASP A 123 2.12 9.49 5.87
CA ASP A 123 0.88 8.82 6.19
C ASP A 123 1.10 7.31 5.93
N ALA A 124 1.30 6.55 7.01
CA ALA A 124 1.52 5.11 6.93
C ALA A 124 0.21 4.37 6.66
N ASP A 125 0.24 3.44 5.70
CA ASP A 125 -0.92 2.60 5.40
C ASP A 125 -1.25 1.71 6.59
N VAL A 126 -2.54 1.45 6.80
CA VAL A 126 -2.97 0.49 7.83
C VAL A 126 -2.62 -0.95 7.44
N THR A 127 -2.57 -1.85 8.42
CA THR A 127 -2.30 -3.28 8.19
C THR A 127 -3.35 -3.92 7.30
N SER A 128 -4.62 -3.55 7.47
CA SER A 128 -5.70 -4.02 6.61
C SER A 128 -5.53 -3.46 5.20
N TYR A 129 -5.56 -4.34 4.20
CA TYR A 129 -5.68 -3.95 2.80
C TYR A 129 -7.05 -4.38 2.25
N ASP A 130 -8.10 -4.30 3.09
CA ASP A 130 -9.49 -4.57 2.69
C ASP A 130 -9.90 -3.76 1.45
N TYR A 131 -9.39 -2.54 1.36
CA TYR A 131 -9.51 -1.63 0.22
C TYR A 131 -10.96 -1.21 -0.09
N ASP A 132 -11.97 -1.60 0.72
CA ASP A 132 -13.38 -1.51 0.35
C ASP A 132 -13.63 -2.21 -1.02
N ALA A 133 -12.93 -3.32 -1.23
CA ALA A 133 -12.95 -4.10 -2.47
C ALA A 133 -14.23 -4.96 -2.60
N PRO A 134 -14.51 -5.52 -3.79
CA PRO A 134 -15.57 -6.51 -3.98
C PRO A 134 -15.53 -7.67 -2.98
N LEU A 135 -14.34 -8.16 -2.63
CA LEU A 135 -14.15 -9.09 -1.51
C LEU A 135 -13.50 -8.38 -0.33
N SER A 136 -14.02 -8.62 0.87
CA SER A 136 -13.41 -8.08 2.11
C SER A 136 -12.02 -8.66 2.36
N GLU A 137 -11.28 -8.10 3.33
CA GLU A 137 -9.98 -8.61 3.78
C GLU A 137 -10.01 -10.11 4.14
N ALA A 138 -11.13 -10.60 4.68
CA ALA A 138 -11.32 -12.00 5.02
C ALA A 138 -11.86 -12.88 3.87
N GLY A 139 -12.02 -12.30 2.67
CA GLY A 139 -12.52 -12.97 1.47
C GLY A 139 -14.05 -13.09 1.41
N ASP A 140 -14.79 -12.33 2.22
CA ASP A 140 -16.24 -12.38 2.25
C ASP A 140 -16.83 -11.59 1.08
N TYR A 141 -17.95 -12.06 0.53
CA TYR A 141 -18.63 -11.40 -0.60
C TYR A 141 -19.34 -10.14 -0.13
N THR A 142 -19.03 -9.00 -0.75
CA THR A 142 -19.70 -7.74 -0.45
C THR A 142 -20.79 -7.43 -1.46
N ARG A 143 -21.58 -6.39 -1.20
CA ARG A 143 -22.53 -5.86 -2.20
C ARG A 143 -21.85 -5.41 -3.49
N LYS A 144 -20.59 -4.97 -3.44
CA LYS A 144 -19.79 -4.62 -4.63
C LYS A 144 -19.55 -5.85 -5.50
N TYR A 145 -19.29 -7.01 -4.89
CA TYR A 145 -19.16 -8.27 -5.62
C TYR A 145 -20.43 -8.62 -6.38
N ASP A 146 -21.58 -8.56 -5.70
CA ASP A 146 -22.86 -8.95 -6.32
C ASP A 146 -23.20 -8.05 -7.53
N LEU A 147 -23.05 -6.73 -7.36
CA LEU A 147 -23.30 -5.77 -8.45
C LEU A 147 -22.33 -5.96 -9.61
N ALA A 148 -21.03 -6.16 -9.34
CA ALA A 148 -20.02 -6.41 -10.36
C ALA A 148 -20.30 -7.71 -11.12
N ALA A 149 -20.65 -8.79 -10.42
CA ALA A 149 -20.95 -10.08 -11.05
C ALA A 149 -22.18 -10.01 -11.98
N ASP A 150 -23.20 -9.23 -11.61
CA ASP A 150 -24.37 -9.02 -12.44
C ASP A 150 -24.09 -8.14 -13.66
N LEU A 151 -23.29 -7.08 -13.49
CA LEU A 151 -22.80 -6.25 -14.59
C LEU A 151 -21.99 -7.04 -15.61
N ILE A 152 -20.98 -7.77 -15.15
CA ILE A 152 -20.12 -8.57 -16.02
C ILE A 152 -20.96 -9.61 -16.78
N ALA A 153 -21.90 -10.27 -16.12
CA ALA A 153 -22.77 -11.24 -16.79
C ALA A 153 -23.66 -10.61 -17.88
N ARG A 154 -24.16 -9.39 -17.65
CA ARG A 154 -24.96 -8.67 -18.66
C ARG A 154 -24.17 -8.34 -19.92
N TYR A 155 -22.88 -8.01 -19.78
CA TYR A 155 -22.03 -7.58 -20.89
C TYR A 155 -21.11 -8.68 -21.47
N ALA A 156 -21.00 -9.84 -20.82
CA ALA A 156 -20.14 -10.92 -21.29
C ALA A 156 -20.62 -11.55 -22.61
N ILE A 157 -19.72 -11.60 -23.60
CA ILE A 157 -19.94 -12.22 -24.90
C ILE A 157 -18.76 -13.17 -25.20
N PRO A 158 -18.98 -14.49 -25.33
CA PRO A 158 -20.24 -15.19 -25.13
C PRO A 158 -20.68 -15.15 -23.66
N GLN A 159 -21.97 -15.41 -23.43
CA GLN A 159 -22.52 -15.52 -22.09
C GLN A 159 -21.77 -16.59 -21.30
N LEU A 160 -21.17 -16.18 -20.18
CA LEU A 160 -20.37 -17.05 -19.34
C LEU A 160 -21.25 -17.82 -18.36
N ARG A 161 -20.94 -19.10 -18.13
CA ARG A 161 -21.57 -19.87 -17.05
C ARG A 161 -21.16 -19.25 -15.71
N LYS A 162 -22.13 -18.83 -14.90
CA LYS A 162 -21.88 -18.46 -13.50
C LYS A 162 -21.57 -19.73 -12.69
N PRO A 163 -20.34 -19.93 -12.17
CA PRO A 163 -20.05 -21.05 -11.31
C PRO A 163 -20.79 -20.93 -9.98
N GLN A 164 -20.96 -22.05 -9.27
CA GLN A 164 -21.46 -22.01 -7.91
C GLN A 164 -20.45 -21.27 -7.03
N ARG A 165 -20.96 -20.33 -6.23
CA ARG A 165 -20.16 -19.57 -5.27
C ARG A 165 -19.53 -20.52 -4.23
N PRO A 166 -18.21 -20.46 -3.99
CA PRO A 166 -17.57 -21.16 -2.86
C PRO A 166 -18.23 -20.83 -1.52
N ALA A 167 -18.12 -21.75 -0.57
CA ALA A 167 -18.61 -21.52 0.79
C ALA A 167 -17.76 -20.45 1.49
N GLU A 168 -18.43 -19.56 2.23
CA GLU A 168 -17.77 -18.52 3.02
C GLU A 168 -17.03 -19.11 4.22
N SER A 169 -15.95 -18.45 4.63
CA SER A 169 -15.16 -18.87 5.78
C SER A 169 -15.93 -18.64 7.09
N THR A 170 -15.95 -19.64 7.97
CA THR A 170 -16.59 -19.51 9.29
C THR A 170 -15.75 -18.61 10.19
N LYS A 171 -16.39 -17.63 10.83
CA LYS A 171 -15.76 -16.75 11.81
C LYS A 171 -16.10 -17.22 13.24
N ALA A 172 -15.13 -17.20 14.13
CA ALA A 172 -15.31 -17.61 15.52
C ALA A 172 -14.78 -16.53 16.47
N ALA A 173 -15.56 -16.23 17.52
CA ALA A 173 -15.12 -15.40 18.63
C ALA A 173 -14.47 -16.29 19.70
N TYR A 174 -13.15 -16.21 19.82
CA TYR A 174 -12.39 -16.91 20.86
C TYR A 174 -12.50 -16.14 22.21
N PRO A 175 -12.40 -16.83 23.36
CA PRO A 175 -12.42 -16.16 24.66
C PRO A 175 -11.21 -15.24 24.83
N THR A 176 -11.36 -14.21 25.65
CA THR A 176 -10.25 -13.33 26.04
C THR A 176 -9.14 -14.14 26.68
N LEU A 177 -7.93 -14.03 26.12
CA LEU A 177 -6.72 -14.60 26.70
C LEU A 177 -6.00 -13.52 27.51
N GLY A 178 -5.75 -13.79 28.80
CA GLY A 178 -4.95 -12.90 29.65
C GLY A 178 -3.45 -12.99 29.32
N LEU A 179 -2.72 -11.89 29.51
CA LEU A 179 -1.27 -11.88 29.41
C LEU A 179 -0.67 -12.76 30.51
N GLN A 180 -0.09 -13.91 30.14
CA GLN A 180 0.47 -14.85 31.11
C GLN A 180 1.94 -14.58 31.41
N ARG A 181 2.70 -14.16 30.41
CA ARG A 181 4.14 -13.90 30.47
C ARG A 181 4.51 -12.82 29.48
N TYR A 182 5.50 -12.01 29.81
CA TYR A 182 6.07 -11.00 28.93
C TYR A 182 7.58 -10.91 29.17
N LEU A 183 8.29 -10.40 28.18
CA LEU A 183 9.65 -9.91 28.34
C LEU A 183 9.59 -8.39 28.34
N THR A 184 10.36 -7.76 29.22
CA THR A 184 10.54 -6.31 29.17
C THR A 184 11.37 -5.94 27.94
N TYR A 185 11.32 -4.67 27.54
CA TYR A 185 12.18 -4.17 26.47
C TYR A 185 13.68 -4.38 26.79
N SER A 186 14.08 -4.21 28.05
CA SER A 186 15.45 -4.49 28.51
C SER A 186 15.82 -5.97 28.34
N ASP A 187 14.93 -6.90 28.70
CA ASP A 187 15.16 -8.34 28.51
C ASP A 187 15.38 -8.69 27.04
N ILE A 188 14.67 -8.02 26.12
CA ILE A 188 14.82 -8.20 24.67
C ILE A 188 16.19 -7.68 24.22
N ILE A 189 16.59 -6.49 24.65
CA ILE A 189 17.88 -5.88 24.25
C ILE A 189 19.07 -6.71 24.73
N ASP A 190 19.00 -7.21 25.97
CA ASP A 190 20.07 -8.02 26.55
C ASP A 190 20.25 -9.34 25.79
N LYS A 191 19.19 -9.83 25.13
CA LYS A 191 19.21 -11.02 24.27
C LYS A 191 19.65 -10.76 22.83
N ILE A 192 19.81 -9.51 22.39
CA ILE A 192 20.30 -9.21 21.04
C ILE A 192 21.71 -9.79 20.87
N PRO A 193 21.96 -10.62 19.85
CA PRO A 193 23.26 -11.25 19.65
C PRO A 193 24.33 -10.20 19.31
N SER A 194 25.57 -10.46 19.72
CA SER A 194 26.70 -9.56 19.43
C SER A 194 26.93 -9.32 17.94
N SER A 195 26.54 -10.26 17.08
CA SER A 195 26.58 -10.13 15.62
C SER A 195 25.62 -9.07 15.05
N SER A 196 24.66 -8.59 15.85
CA SER A 196 23.70 -7.54 15.49
C SER A 196 23.95 -6.25 16.27
N LYS A 197 25.12 -6.12 16.91
CA LYS A 197 25.52 -4.95 17.69
C LYS A 197 26.74 -4.32 17.02
N PHE A 198 26.61 -3.05 16.65
CA PHE A 198 27.65 -2.31 15.91
C PHE A 198 28.05 -1.06 16.68
N GLN A 199 29.36 -0.79 16.74
CA GLN A 199 29.89 0.48 17.23
C GLN A 199 30.25 1.34 16.03
N LEU A 200 29.58 2.47 15.88
CA LEU A 200 29.73 3.39 14.75
C LEU A 200 30.02 4.79 15.26
N GLU A 201 30.85 5.55 14.54
CA GLU A 201 31.20 6.93 14.92
C GLU A 201 30.00 7.89 14.87
N LYS A 202 29.04 7.60 14.00
CA LYS A 202 27.80 8.35 13.82
C LYS A 202 26.62 7.40 13.58
N PRO A 203 25.38 7.80 13.92
CA PRO A 203 24.18 7.08 13.51
C PRO A 203 24.14 6.92 11.98
N VAL A 204 23.70 5.75 11.51
CA VAL A 204 23.46 5.44 10.10
C VAL A 204 22.05 4.88 9.96
N SER A 205 21.39 5.11 8.83
CA SER A 205 20.05 4.54 8.57
C SER A 205 20.08 3.00 8.56
N MET A 206 18.91 2.36 8.67
CA MET A 206 18.83 0.90 8.79
C MET A 206 19.42 0.16 7.59
N GLU A 207 19.29 0.73 6.40
CA GLU A 207 19.81 0.19 5.13
C GLU A 207 21.34 0.26 5.04
N ASN A 208 21.96 1.11 5.86
CA ASN A 208 23.41 1.31 5.91
C ASN A 208 24.07 0.59 7.10
N LEU A 209 23.32 -0.24 7.84
CA LEU A 209 23.91 -1.09 8.87
C LEU A 209 24.87 -2.11 8.23
N PRO A 210 26.03 -2.38 8.86
CA PRO A 210 27.00 -3.35 8.36
C PRO A 210 26.54 -4.79 8.66
N MET A 211 25.44 -5.20 8.03
CA MET A 211 24.83 -6.51 8.18
C MET A 211 24.23 -7.00 6.86
N ASN A 212 23.85 -8.28 6.82
CA ASN A 212 23.21 -8.92 5.66
C ASN A 212 23.99 -8.79 4.34
N GLY A 213 25.32 -8.75 4.40
CA GLY A 213 26.16 -8.58 3.20
C GLY A 213 26.10 -7.16 2.63
N ASP A 214 26.18 -6.15 3.51
CA ASP A 214 26.15 -4.71 3.19
C ASP A 214 24.82 -4.19 2.61
N SER A 215 23.75 -5.00 2.66
CA SER A 215 22.39 -4.55 2.31
C SER A 215 21.63 -3.92 3.49
N GLY A 216 22.23 -3.93 4.69
CA GLY A 216 21.61 -3.43 5.91
C GLY A 216 20.38 -4.21 6.36
N GLN A 217 19.59 -3.56 7.22
CA GLN A 217 18.31 -4.05 7.71
C GLN A 217 17.17 -3.43 6.90
N GLY A 218 16.37 -4.26 6.25
CA GLY A 218 15.28 -3.78 5.39
C GLY A 218 13.99 -3.38 6.10
N PHE A 219 13.71 -3.94 7.28
CA PHE A 219 12.44 -3.74 7.99
C PHE A 219 12.58 -3.79 9.51
N GLY A 220 11.56 -3.32 10.21
CA GLY A 220 11.42 -3.46 11.65
C GLY A 220 12.08 -2.34 12.44
N TYR A 221 12.64 -2.68 13.60
CA TYR A 221 13.13 -1.71 14.57
C TYR A 221 14.66 -1.69 14.63
N ILE A 222 15.22 -0.50 14.85
CA ILE A 222 16.65 -0.28 15.08
C ILE A 222 16.84 0.47 16.39
N ILE A 223 17.90 0.11 17.14
CA ILE A 223 18.23 0.73 18.42
C ILE A 223 19.53 1.50 18.27
N TYR A 224 19.47 2.81 18.52
CA TYR A 224 20.66 3.64 18.70
C TYR A 224 20.91 3.84 20.19
N ARG A 225 22.14 3.59 20.63
CA ARG A 225 22.53 3.71 22.03
C ARG A 225 23.82 4.51 22.15
N LYS A 226 23.85 5.45 23.10
CA LYS A 226 25.05 6.22 23.45
C LYS A 226 25.12 6.37 24.97
N ASN A 227 26.31 6.12 25.53
CA ASN A 227 26.58 6.44 26.92
C ASN A 227 27.09 7.89 26.97
N VAL A 228 26.50 8.70 27.84
CA VAL A 228 26.84 10.10 28.04
C VAL A 228 26.98 10.38 29.53
N PHE A 229 27.91 11.24 29.90
CA PHE A 229 27.97 11.80 31.25
C PHE A 229 27.22 13.13 31.23
N ILE A 230 26.20 13.26 32.10
CA ILE A 230 25.43 14.48 32.28
C ILE A 230 25.81 15.06 33.65
N ALA A 231 26.35 16.28 33.67
CA ALA A 231 26.77 16.90 34.92
C ALA A 231 25.55 17.33 35.77
N PRO A 232 25.67 17.43 37.11
CA PRO A 232 24.62 18.03 37.93
C PRO A 232 24.31 19.46 37.46
N ASN A 233 23.03 19.76 37.20
CA ASN A 233 22.53 21.03 36.64
C ASN A 233 22.91 21.31 35.17
N ASP A 234 23.30 20.29 34.41
CA ASP A 234 23.47 20.41 32.96
C ASP A 234 22.09 20.62 32.28
N ASP A 235 21.90 21.78 31.65
CA ASP A 235 20.70 22.16 30.91
C ASP A 235 20.81 21.85 29.40
N SER A 236 21.82 21.07 29.00
CA SER A 236 22.02 20.65 27.62
C SER A 236 20.80 19.89 27.08
N SER A 237 20.35 20.31 25.89
CA SER A 237 19.30 19.60 25.16
C SER A 237 19.89 18.59 24.17
N PHE A 238 19.41 17.36 24.19
CA PHE A 238 19.70 16.38 23.14
C PHE A 238 18.81 16.67 21.94
N ARG A 239 19.43 16.95 20.80
CA ARG A 239 18.73 17.14 19.52
C ARG A 239 19.16 16.03 18.56
N GLY A 240 18.23 15.14 18.25
CA GLY A 240 18.37 14.22 17.12
C GLY A 240 17.98 14.90 15.82
N SER A 241 18.47 14.37 14.70
CA SER A 241 17.79 14.59 13.41
C SER A 241 16.40 13.95 13.44
N TRP A 242 15.54 14.32 12.48
CA TRP A 242 14.20 13.78 12.32
C TRP A 242 14.23 12.23 12.25
N PRO A 243 13.51 11.52 13.13
CA PRO A 243 13.34 10.07 13.00
C PRO A 243 12.57 9.76 11.71
N ARG A 244 12.88 8.63 11.09
CA ARG A 244 12.14 8.07 9.96
C ARG A 244 11.62 6.70 10.40
N ASP A 245 10.42 6.59 10.99
CA ASP A 245 9.36 7.62 11.09
C ASP A 245 8.95 7.96 12.53
N ILE A 246 9.19 7.07 13.49
CA ILE A 246 8.85 7.25 14.90
C ILE A 246 10.07 6.91 15.76
N GLY A 247 10.39 7.78 16.72
CA GLY A 247 11.43 7.56 17.72
C GLY A 247 10.90 7.57 19.14
N PHE A 248 11.39 6.63 19.96
CA PHE A 248 11.18 6.59 21.41
C PHE A 248 12.51 6.85 22.11
N LEU A 249 12.56 7.82 23.03
CA LEU A 249 13.77 8.14 23.78
C LEU A 249 13.68 7.56 25.19
N LEU A 250 14.66 6.73 25.52
CA LEU A 250 14.84 6.18 26.85
C LEU A 250 16.15 6.71 27.45
N VAL A 251 16.12 7.09 28.73
CA VAL A 251 17.29 7.46 29.53
C VAL A 251 17.39 6.48 30.69
N ASP A 252 18.52 5.79 30.79
CA ASP A 252 18.75 4.74 31.79
C ASP A 252 17.63 3.68 31.89
N GLY A 253 16.98 3.40 30.76
CA GLY A 253 15.90 2.43 30.64
C GLY A 253 14.50 2.99 30.88
N GLU A 254 14.38 4.24 31.33
CA GLU A 254 13.11 4.94 31.56
C GLU A 254 12.69 5.73 30.30
N LEU A 255 11.43 5.61 29.89
CA LEU A 255 10.88 6.37 28.75
C LEU A 255 10.75 7.84 29.16
N VAL A 256 11.47 8.73 28.48
CA VAL A 256 11.45 10.17 28.77
C VAL A 256 10.70 10.98 27.71
N GLN A 257 10.57 10.45 26.50
CA GLN A 257 9.78 11.06 25.43
C GLN A 257 9.20 9.98 24.52
N ASP A 258 7.88 9.98 24.41
CA ASP A 258 7.11 9.12 23.53
C ASP A 258 6.88 9.82 22.18
N GLY A 259 6.79 9.02 21.11
CA GLY A 259 6.21 9.44 19.84
C GLY A 259 6.85 10.69 19.27
N MET A 260 8.19 10.75 19.19
CA MET A 260 8.83 11.75 18.34
C MET A 260 8.44 11.44 16.90
N THR A 261 7.36 12.07 16.44
CA THR A 261 6.92 12.06 15.06
C THR A 261 7.47 13.29 14.37
N CYS A 262 7.47 13.24 13.05
CA CYS A 262 7.62 14.42 12.22
C CYS A 262 6.41 15.32 12.50
N GLY A 263 6.62 16.35 13.34
CA GLY A 263 5.59 17.33 13.74
C GLY A 263 5.47 18.45 12.74
#